data_AF-A0A7C8ZAA1-F1
#
_entry.id   AF-A0A7C8ZAA1-F1
#
_cell.length_a   1.000
_cell.length_b   1.000
_cell.length_c   1.000
_cell.angle_alpha   90.00
_cell.angle_beta   90.00
_cell.angle_gamma   90.00
#
_symmetry.space_group_name_H-M   'P 1'
#
loop_
_entity.id
_entity.type
_entity.pdbx_description
1 polymer ?
#
loop_
_entity_poly.entity_id
_entity_poly.type
_entity_poly.pdbx_seq_one_letter_code
_entity_poly.pdbx_strand_id
1 'polypeptide(L)'
;PPKEAYILSLLDEDQRSIADGSFERHWGIFTFDGQAKYQVDLAEGSRRLVNAQNVEYHSAKWCVVNNNKDLSNASVSALEACSVADCSALSPGGSCYNLSWPGNISYAFNSYYQQHDQ
;
A
#
# COMPACT_ATOMS: atom_id res chain seq x y z
N PRO A 1 15.34 35.37 12.21
CA PRO A 1 14.90 34.14 12.90
C PRO A 1 15.32 32.89 12.13
N PRO A 2 15.77 31.81 12.79
CA PRO A 2 15.97 30.53 12.11
C PRO A 2 14.63 30.05 11.54
N LYS A 3 14.67 29.43 10.36
CA LYS A 3 13.50 28.81 9.75
C LYS A 3 13.40 27.38 10.27
N GLU A 4 12.27 27.02 10.85
CA GLU A 4 11.98 25.65 11.26
C GLU A 4 11.32 24.90 10.09
N ALA A 5 11.69 23.64 9.92
CA ALA A 5 11.10 22.74 8.94
C ALA A 5 10.69 21.44 9.64
N TYR A 6 9.54 20.89 9.25
CA TYR A 6 8.95 19.69 9.83
C TYR A 6 8.72 18.65 8.75
N ILE A 7 8.95 17.37 9.07
CA ILE A 7 8.61 16.26 8.20
C ILE A 7 7.14 15.93 8.40
N LEU A 8 6.35 15.94 7.32
CA LEU A 8 4.92 15.62 7.37
C LEU A 8 4.69 14.11 7.61
N SER A 9 5.40 13.26 6.87
CA SER A 9 5.29 11.81 6.98
C SER A 9 6.65 11.13 6.85
N LEU A 10 6.95 10.24 7.80
CA LEU A 10 8.19 9.47 7.82
C LEU A 10 8.07 8.20 6.97
N LEU A 11 6.97 7.47 7.12
CA LEU A 11 6.70 6.18 6.48
C LEU A 11 5.49 6.30 5.55
N ASP A 12 5.41 5.44 4.55
CA ASP A 12 4.15 5.23 3.85
C ASP A 12 3.12 4.63 4.83
N GLU A 13 1.93 5.23 4.87
CA GLU A 13 0.89 4.93 5.86
C GLU A 13 -0.34 4.35 5.17
N ASP A 14 -0.58 3.06 5.37
CA ASP A 14 -1.70 2.30 4.79
C ASP A 14 -3.08 2.71 5.34
N GLN A 15 -3.14 3.36 6.51
CA GLN A 15 -4.38 3.86 7.12
C GLN A 15 -4.64 5.35 6.92
N ARG A 16 -3.81 6.07 6.15
CA ARG A 16 -4.08 7.48 5.81
C ARG A 16 -5.39 7.60 5.02
N SER A 17 -6.16 8.66 5.24
CA SER A 17 -7.41 8.92 4.51
C SER A 17 -7.12 9.03 3.00
N ILE A 18 -8.02 8.47 2.18
CA ILE A 18 -7.97 8.58 0.71
C ILE A 18 -8.99 9.55 0.15
N ALA A 19 -9.68 10.32 1.01
CA ALA A 19 -10.75 11.23 0.60
C ALA A 19 -10.28 12.28 -0.40
N ASP A 20 -9.06 12.79 -0.22
CA ASP A 20 -8.42 13.78 -1.10
C ASP A 20 -7.53 13.13 -2.19
N GLY A 21 -7.48 11.79 -2.22
CA GLY A 21 -6.71 10.97 -3.15
C GLY A 21 -5.90 9.87 -2.46
N SER A 22 -5.56 8.81 -3.21
CA SER A 22 -4.78 7.68 -2.66
C SER A 22 -3.29 7.97 -2.49
N PHE A 23 -2.79 9.06 -3.06
CA PHE A 23 -1.36 9.37 -3.08
C PHE A 23 -0.80 9.74 -1.70
N GLU A 24 -1.61 10.23 -0.75
CA GLU A 24 -1.11 10.66 0.56
C GLU A 24 -0.55 9.49 1.38
N ARG A 25 -1.06 8.27 1.18
CA ARG A 25 -0.53 7.03 1.75
C ARG A 25 0.93 6.78 1.35
N HIS A 26 1.37 7.42 0.26
CA HIS A 26 2.68 7.20 -0.36
C HIS A 26 3.60 8.41 -0.23
N TRP A 27 3.38 9.30 0.74
CA TRP A 27 4.22 10.49 0.97
C TRP A 27 5.35 10.30 1.97
N GLY A 28 5.49 9.11 2.56
CA GLY A 28 6.60 8.79 3.44
C GLY A 28 7.94 8.98 2.73
N ILE A 29 8.93 9.49 3.46
CA ILE A 29 10.32 9.48 2.98
C ILE A 29 10.93 8.07 2.97
N PHE A 30 10.30 7.15 3.69
CA PHE A 30 10.52 5.72 3.66
C PHE A 30 9.25 4.97 3.22
N THR A 31 9.40 3.78 2.64
CA THR A 31 8.31 2.81 2.47
C THR A 31 7.82 2.28 3.83
N PHE A 32 6.73 1.53 3.86
CA PHE A 32 6.17 0.94 5.08
C PHE A 32 7.18 0.08 5.86
N ASP A 33 8.12 -0.56 5.15
CA ASP A 33 9.19 -1.42 5.70
C ASP A 33 10.51 -0.67 5.92
N GLY A 34 10.52 0.66 5.79
CA GLY A 34 11.70 1.47 6.09
C GLY A 34 12.75 1.54 4.99
N GLN A 35 12.41 1.28 3.72
CA GLN A 35 13.31 1.53 2.59
C GLN A 35 13.26 3.01 2.22
N ALA A 36 14.42 3.66 2.08
CA ALA A 36 14.49 5.06 1.69
C ALA A 36 13.98 5.26 0.25
N LYS A 37 13.01 6.16 0.07
CA LYS A 37 12.41 6.44 -1.25
C LYS A 37 13.12 7.56 -2.01
N TYR A 38 13.68 8.52 -1.28
CA TYR A 38 14.27 9.73 -1.82
C TYR A 38 15.70 9.91 -1.33
N GLN A 39 16.53 10.56 -2.16
CA GLN A 39 17.87 10.97 -1.76
C GLN A 39 17.78 12.29 -1.01
N VAL A 40 17.54 12.22 0.30
CA VAL A 40 17.44 13.39 1.19
C VAL A 40 18.58 13.37 2.19
N ASP A 41 19.16 14.55 2.45
CA ASP A 41 20.12 14.80 3.53
C ASP A 41 19.41 15.61 4.62
N LEU A 42 19.25 15.01 5.81
CA LEU A 42 18.55 15.63 6.95
C LEU A 42 19.53 16.26 7.96
N ALA A 43 20.84 16.16 7.71
CA ALA A 43 21.88 16.71 8.58
C ALA A 43 22.84 17.58 7.75
N GLU A 44 23.59 18.46 8.42
CA GLU A 44 24.71 19.14 7.77
C GLU A 44 25.84 18.12 7.49
N GLY A 45 25.79 17.48 6.32
CA GLY A 45 26.91 16.76 5.75
C GLY A 45 26.67 15.27 5.47
N SER A 46 26.18 14.97 4.27
CA SER A 46 26.40 13.74 3.50
C SER A 46 25.86 12.44 4.11
N ARG A 47 25.03 12.52 5.16
CA ARG A 47 24.38 11.34 5.75
C ARG A 47 23.09 11.06 5.01
N ARG A 48 23.20 10.20 4.00
CA ARG A 48 22.05 9.67 3.26
C ARG A 48 21.16 8.85 4.20
N LEU A 49 19.86 8.86 3.94
CA LEU A 49 18.93 7.91 4.55
C LEU A 49 19.44 6.48 4.33
N VAL A 50 19.35 5.67 5.38
CA VAL A 50 19.71 4.25 5.36
C VAL A 50 18.44 3.43 5.59
N ASN A 51 18.36 2.28 4.92
CA ASN A 51 17.21 1.41 5.04
C ASN A 51 17.16 0.76 6.42
N ALA A 52 15.95 0.45 6.89
CA ALA A 52 15.76 -0.35 8.09
C ALA A 52 16.47 -1.71 7.96
N GLN A 53 17.06 -2.17 9.06
CA GLN A 53 17.77 -3.45 9.15
C GLN A 53 16.94 -4.45 9.95
N ASN A 54 17.09 -5.74 9.64
CA ASN A 54 16.41 -6.84 10.33
C ASN A 54 14.88 -6.71 10.29
N VAL A 55 14.32 -6.26 9.17
CA VAL A 55 12.87 -6.25 8.96
C VAL A 55 12.40 -7.70 8.85
N GLU A 56 11.57 -8.12 9.80
CA GLU A 56 10.92 -9.42 9.78
C GLU A 56 9.64 -9.34 8.95
N TYR A 57 9.59 -10.11 7.87
CA TYR A 57 8.40 -10.22 7.03
C TYR A 57 7.56 -11.40 7.47
N HIS A 58 6.24 -11.23 7.39
CA HIS A 58 5.33 -12.37 7.45
C HIS A 58 5.55 -13.30 6.25
N SER A 59 5.14 -14.57 6.41
CA SER A 59 5.17 -15.53 5.32
C SER A 59 4.39 -14.99 4.11
N ALA A 60 4.98 -15.04 2.92
CA ALA A 60 4.32 -14.63 1.68
C ALA A 60 3.12 -15.55 1.41
N LYS A 61 1.94 -15.09 1.82
CA LYS A 61 0.64 -15.73 1.58
C LYS A 61 -0.20 -14.82 0.71
N TRP A 62 -0.98 -15.42 -0.19
CA TRP A 62 -1.85 -14.67 -1.08
C TRP A 62 -3.18 -15.37 -1.29
N CYS A 63 -4.28 -14.63 -1.23
CA CYS A 63 -5.60 -15.13 -1.60
C CYS A 63 -5.82 -14.94 -3.11
N VAL A 64 -6.05 -16.05 -3.83
CA VAL A 64 -6.33 -16.04 -5.26
C VAL A 64 -7.71 -16.65 -5.48
N VAL A 65 -8.51 -16.02 -6.34
CA VAL A 65 -9.84 -16.53 -6.68
C VAL A 65 -9.73 -17.83 -7.46
N ASN A 66 -10.56 -18.82 -7.10
CA ASN A 66 -10.66 -20.07 -7.83
C ASN A 66 -11.73 -19.95 -8.93
N ASN A 67 -11.29 -19.78 -10.18
CA ASN A 67 -12.16 -19.62 -11.35
C ASN A 67 -12.96 -20.87 -11.75
N ASN A 68 -12.83 -21.99 -11.03
CA ASN A 68 -13.60 -23.21 -11.28
C ASN A 68 -14.88 -23.31 -10.41
N LYS A 69 -15.29 -22.22 -9.76
CA LYS A 69 -16.47 -22.13 -8.90
C LYS A 69 -17.51 -21.19 -9.52
N ASP A 70 -18.71 -21.18 -8.94
CA ASP A 70 -19.68 -20.13 -9.24
C ASP A 70 -19.15 -18.79 -8.72
N LEU A 71 -19.03 -17.83 -9.64
CA LEU A 71 -18.51 -16.49 -9.40
C LEU A 71 -19.53 -15.41 -9.72
N SER A 72 -20.82 -15.76 -9.83
CA SER A 72 -21.91 -14.83 -10.12
C SER A 72 -21.89 -13.58 -9.22
N ASN A 73 -21.55 -13.73 -7.93
CA ASN A 73 -21.48 -12.63 -6.96
C ASN A 73 -20.06 -12.12 -6.68
N ALA A 74 -19.04 -12.67 -7.34
CA ALA A 74 -17.64 -12.38 -7.00
C ALA A 74 -17.29 -10.89 -7.15
N SER A 75 -17.83 -10.22 -8.17
CA SER A 75 -17.60 -8.79 -8.39
C SER A 75 -18.24 -7.92 -7.30
N VAL A 76 -19.43 -8.30 -6.79
CA VAL A 76 -20.11 -7.56 -5.71
C VAL A 76 -19.35 -7.75 -4.40
N SER A 77 -18.98 -8.99 -4.07
CA SER A 77 -18.20 -9.28 -2.87
C SER A 77 -16.79 -8.68 -2.92
N ALA A 78 -16.18 -8.56 -4.09
CA ALA A 78 -14.91 -7.84 -4.25
C ALA A 78 -15.06 -6.33 -3.97
N LEU A 79 -16.17 -5.73 -4.39
CA LEU A 79 -16.46 -4.32 -4.08
C LEU A 79 -16.67 -4.11 -2.57
N GLU A 80 -17.37 -5.02 -1.90
CA GLU A 80 -17.53 -5.03 -0.45
C GLU A 80 -16.18 -5.18 0.27
N ALA A 81 -15.32 -6.10 -0.18
CA ALA A 81 -13.97 -6.25 0.34
C ALA A 81 -13.17 -4.94 0.23
N CYS A 82 -13.22 -4.26 -0.92
CA CYS A 82 -12.57 -2.96 -1.13
C CYS A 82 -13.17 -1.82 -0.31
N SER A 83 -14.37 -1.95 0.25
CA SER A 83 -14.95 -0.92 1.12
C SER A 83 -14.30 -0.88 2.52
N VAL A 84 -13.62 -1.95 2.89
CA VAL A 84 -12.95 -2.13 4.19
C VAL A 84 -11.49 -2.58 4.04
N ALA A 85 -10.93 -2.47 2.84
CA ALA A 85 -9.52 -2.79 2.53
C ALA A 85 -8.93 -1.76 1.56
N ASP A 86 -7.62 -1.79 1.35
CA ASP A 86 -6.93 -0.89 0.42
C ASP A 86 -6.87 -1.49 -1.00
N CYS A 87 -7.81 -1.06 -1.84
CA CYS A 87 -7.82 -1.37 -3.27
C CYS A 87 -7.26 -0.26 -4.15
N SER A 88 -6.58 0.75 -3.59
CA SER A 88 -6.09 1.92 -4.35
C SER A 88 -5.10 1.57 -5.45
N ALA A 89 -4.37 0.45 -5.33
CA ALA A 89 -3.49 -0.03 -6.39
C ALA A 89 -4.22 -0.41 -7.68
N LEU A 90 -5.53 -0.73 -7.61
CA LEU A 90 -6.38 -1.00 -8.77
C LEU A 90 -6.90 0.27 -9.45
N SER A 91 -6.81 1.42 -8.79
CA SER A 91 -7.25 2.70 -9.37
C SER A 91 -6.36 3.14 -10.53
N PRO A 92 -6.86 3.99 -11.46
CA PRO A 92 -6.04 4.59 -12.52
C PRO A 92 -4.72 5.16 -12.02
N GLY A 93 -3.62 4.72 -12.64
CA GLY A 93 -2.26 5.12 -12.26
C GLY A 93 -1.65 4.33 -11.09
N GLY A 94 -2.43 3.47 -10.43
CA GLY A 94 -1.94 2.51 -9.43
C GLY A 94 -1.09 1.40 -10.06
N SER A 95 -0.25 0.76 -9.23
CA SER A 95 0.67 -0.29 -9.66
C SER A 95 -0.03 -1.52 -10.25
N CYS A 96 -1.30 -1.74 -9.89
CA CYS A 96 -2.12 -2.87 -10.32
C CYS A 96 -3.28 -2.46 -11.24
N TYR A 97 -3.27 -1.24 -11.78
CA TYR A 97 -4.35 -0.70 -12.62
C TYR A 97 -4.70 -1.58 -13.84
N ASN A 98 -3.70 -2.20 -14.46
CA ASN A 98 -3.88 -3.01 -15.66
C ASN A 98 -4.27 -4.48 -15.37
N LEU A 99 -4.61 -4.83 -14.12
CA LEU A 99 -5.16 -6.14 -13.84
C LEU A 99 -6.55 -6.28 -14.48
N SER A 100 -6.80 -7.44 -15.05
CA SER A 100 -8.08 -7.81 -15.65
C SER A 100 -8.81 -8.82 -14.75
N TRP A 101 -10.05 -9.16 -15.10
CA TRP A 101 -10.72 -10.29 -14.45
C TRP A 101 -9.99 -11.60 -14.78
N PRO A 102 -9.71 -12.49 -13.81
CA PRO A 102 -10.16 -12.46 -12.41
C PRO A 102 -9.11 -11.87 -11.42
N GLY A 103 -8.03 -11.28 -11.93
CA GLY A 103 -6.96 -10.65 -11.14
C GLY A 103 -7.45 -9.53 -10.23
N ASN A 104 -8.35 -8.66 -10.69
CA ASN A 104 -8.94 -7.60 -9.85
C ASN A 104 -9.68 -8.18 -8.63
N ILE A 105 -10.39 -9.28 -8.83
CA ILE A 105 -11.12 -9.99 -7.76
C ILE A 105 -10.13 -10.58 -6.76
N SER A 106 -9.06 -11.20 -7.26
CA SER A 106 -8.01 -11.76 -6.40
C SER A 106 -7.31 -10.68 -5.58
N TYR A 107 -7.03 -9.52 -6.18
CA TYR A 107 -6.42 -8.40 -5.46
C TYR A 107 -7.32 -7.88 -4.33
N ALA A 108 -8.62 -7.67 -4.62
CA ALA A 108 -9.57 -7.17 -3.62
C ALA A 108 -9.65 -8.08 -2.38
N PHE A 109 -9.84 -9.39 -2.59
CA PHE A 109 -9.90 -10.35 -1.50
C PHE A 109 -8.56 -10.52 -0.78
N ASN A 110 -7.45 -10.44 -1.51
CA ASN A 110 -6.14 -10.49 -0.88
C ASN A 110 -5.88 -9.27 0.01
N SER A 111 -6.18 -8.06 -0.48
CA SER A 111 -6.02 -6.85 0.32
C SER A 111 -6.83 -6.93 1.61
N TYR A 112 -8.07 -7.42 1.51
CA TYR A 112 -8.91 -7.70 2.67
C TYR A 112 -8.27 -8.71 3.64
N TYR A 113 -7.80 -9.85 3.12
CA TYR A 113 -7.15 -10.90 3.91
C TYR A 113 -5.94 -10.37 4.70
N GLN A 114 -5.07 -9.59 4.05
CA GLN A 114 -3.85 -9.05 4.66
C GLN A 114 -4.16 -8.01 5.75
N GLN A 115 -5.22 -7.20 5.60
CA GLN A 115 -5.57 -6.16 6.57
C GLN A 115 -6.38 -6.66 7.77
N HIS A 116 -6.85 -7.91 7.73
CA HIS A 116 -7.68 -8.52 8.78
C HIS A 116 -7.00 -9.71 9.48
N ASP A 117 -5.67 -9.80 9.38
CA ASP A 117 -4.84 -10.81 10.06
C ASP A 117 -5.32 -12.25 9.85
N GLN A 118 -5.82 -12.55 8.64
CA GLN A 118 -6.29 -13.88 8.27
C GLN A 118 -5.14 -14.76 7.73
#